data_AF-A0A4R0MXP4-F1
#
_entry.id   AF-A0A4R0MXP4-F1
#
_cell.length_a   1.000
_cell.length_b   1.000
_cell.length_c   1.000
_cell.angle_alpha   90.00
_cell.angle_beta   90.00
_cell.angle_gamma   90.00
#
_symmetry.space_group_name_H-M   'P 1'
#
loop_
_entity.id
_entity.type
_entity.pdbx_description
1 polymer ?
#
loop_
_entity_poly.entity_id
_entity_poly.type
_entity_poly.pdbx_seq_one_letter_code
_entity_poly.pdbx_strand_id
1 'polypeptide(L)'
;MKNITKHLLFAAIGFSAITFQSCKGKNKDTKDAIVNIDSPATAPVQIAIDDELTNKAKDAIKDFNGVSATVANGEITLTGNIKRDKLQTLMQTINALHAKKINNKLTITN
;
A
#
# COMPACT_ATOMS: atom_id res chain seq x y z
N MET A 1 -18.69 -25.85 -21.63
CA MET A 1 -20.11 -25.62 -21.29
C MET A 1 -20.09 -24.94 -19.93
N LYS A 2 -20.09 -23.61 -19.72
CA LYS A 2 -20.82 -22.44 -20.24
C LYS A 2 -22.24 -22.35 -19.69
N ASN A 3 -22.36 -21.83 -18.48
CA ASN A 3 -23.60 -21.65 -17.74
C ASN A 3 -23.65 -20.19 -17.27
N ILE A 4 -24.30 -19.36 -18.09
CA ILE A 4 -24.52 -17.92 -17.90
C ILE A 4 -26.02 -17.75 -17.67
N THR A 5 -26.45 -17.12 -16.58
CA THR A 5 -27.78 -16.48 -16.44
C THR A 5 -27.69 -15.52 -15.26
N LYS A 6 -27.37 -14.23 -15.43
CA LYS A 6 -28.21 -13.08 -15.85
C LYS A 6 -29.40 -12.74 -14.91
N HIS A 7 -29.33 -11.49 -14.42
CA HIS A 7 -30.40 -10.57 -14.03
C HIS A 7 -31.16 -10.78 -12.71
N LEU A 8 -31.00 -9.83 -11.78
CA LEU A 8 -32.08 -8.96 -11.28
C LEU A 8 -31.45 -7.88 -10.36
N LEU A 9 -31.31 -6.62 -10.80
CA LEU A 9 -32.26 -5.52 -10.58
C LEU A 9 -32.46 -5.19 -9.08
N PHE A 10 -31.66 -4.25 -8.57
CA PHE A 10 -32.04 -3.43 -7.41
C PHE A 10 -32.00 -1.97 -7.83
N ALA A 11 -33.20 -1.42 -8.00
CA ALA A 11 -33.46 -0.04 -8.29
C ALA A 11 -33.83 0.71 -7.00
N ALA A 12 -33.44 1.99 -6.98
CA ALA A 12 -34.12 3.11 -6.35
C ALA A 12 -33.79 3.52 -4.90
N ILE A 13 -33.85 4.85 -4.74
CA ILE A 13 -34.03 5.67 -3.53
C ILE A 13 -32.70 6.10 -2.87
N GLY A 14 -32.31 7.37 -2.80
CA GLY A 14 -32.93 8.63 -3.22
C GLY A 14 -31.93 9.78 -3.08
N PHE A 15 -31.89 10.63 -4.11
CA PHE A 15 -31.24 11.94 -4.09
C PHE A 15 -32.19 12.91 -3.40
N SER A 16 -31.87 13.32 -2.16
CA SER A 16 -32.57 14.43 -1.48
C SER A 16 -31.58 15.56 -1.23
N ALA A 17 -31.90 16.71 -1.84
CA ALA A 17 -31.18 17.97 -1.79
C ALA A 17 -31.53 18.80 -0.56
N ILE A 18 -30.59 19.52 0.07
CA ILE A 18 -30.77 20.80 0.83
C ILE A 18 -29.39 21.51 0.92
N THR A 19 -29.03 22.41 -0.02
CA THR A 19 -29.02 23.90 0.04
C THR A 19 -28.15 24.60 1.10
N PHE A 20 -27.17 25.37 0.58
CA PHE A 20 -26.64 26.69 0.96
C PHE A 20 -26.71 27.19 2.42
N GLN A 21 -25.54 27.59 2.93
CA GLN A 21 -25.44 28.76 3.82
C GLN A 21 -24.20 29.60 3.47
N SER A 22 -24.45 30.90 3.27
CA SER A 22 -23.47 31.94 2.94
C SER A 22 -22.49 32.21 4.09
N CYS A 23 -21.20 32.33 3.78
CA CYS A 23 -20.26 33.11 4.59
C CYS A 23 -19.40 34.01 3.68
N LYS A 24 -19.50 35.31 3.95
CA LYS A 24 -18.87 36.43 3.24
C LYS A 24 -17.59 36.78 4.01
N GLY A 25 -16.42 36.49 3.44
CA GLY A 25 -15.13 36.79 4.07
C GLY A 25 -13.99 36.76 3.07
N LYS A 26 -13.40 37.94 2.81
CA LYS A 26 -12.23 38.18 1.95
C LYS A 26 -10.97 37.43 2.45
N ASN A 27 -10.25 36.75 1.56
CA ASN A 27 -8.78 36.68 1.45
C ASN A 27 -8.47 35.96 0.11
N LYS A 28 -7.96 36.66 -0.91
CA LYS A 28 -6.54 36.92 -1.24
C LYS A 28 -5.84 35.70 -1.85
N ASP A 29 -5.54 35.85 -3.14
CA ASP A 29 -4.59 35.14 -4.00
C ASP A 29 -4.34 33.65 -3.74
N THR A 30 -4.60 32.82 -4.76
CA THR A 30 -3.56 32.07 -5.49
C THR A 30 -4.16 30.79 -6.12
N LYS A 31 -4.09 30.78 -7.46
CA LYS A 31 -4.02 29.63 -8.38
C LYS A 31 -5.25 28.74 -8.53
N ASP A 32 -5.75 28.79 -9.75
CA ASP A 32 -6.36 27.71 -10.52
C ASP A 32 -5.99 26.32 -10.00
N ALA A 33 -6.96 25.63 -9.43
CA ALA A 33 -6.98 24.17 -9.39
C ALA A 33 -8.43 23.73 -9.48
N ILE A 34 -8.83 23.51 -10.73
CA ILE A 34 -10.03 22.80 -11.13
C ILE A 34 -10.05 21.49 -10.33
N VAL A 35 -11.02 21.36 -9.40
CA VAL A 35 -11.30 20.10 -8.73
C VAL A 35 -11.95 19.19 -9.76
N ASN A 36 -11.11 18.53 -10.54
CA ASN A 36 -11.51 17.45 -11.42
C ASN A 36 -11.58 16.19 -10.56
N ILE A 37 -12.80 15.81 -10.23
CA ILE A 37 -13.19 14.46 -9.84
C ILE A 37 -12.90 13.56 -11.05
N ASP A 38 -11.87 12.74 -10.97
CA ASP A 38 -11.73 11.56 -11.83
C ASP A 38 -11.06 10.42 -11.02
N SER A 39 -11.92 9.68 -10.33
CA SER A 39 -11.69 8.29 -9.92
C SER A 39 -12.66 7.50 -10.80
N PRO A 40 -12.19 6.53 -11.62
CA PRO A 40 -11.80 5.22 -11.08
C PRO A 40 -10.74 4.50 -11.94
N ALA A 41 -9.49 4.42 -11.46
CA ALA A 41 -8.50 3.53 -12.04
C ALA A 41 -8.42 2.23 -11.23
N THR A 42 -9.29 1.29 -11.60
CA THR A 42 -9.27 -0.14 -11.26
C THR A 42 -7.90 -0.74 -11.61
N ALA A 43 -6.98 -0.77 -10.65
CA ALA A 43 -5.89 -1.73 -10.59
C ALA A 43 -6.06 -2.63 -9.34
N PRO A 44 -7.06 -3.51 -9.31
CA PRO A 44 -7.24 -4.43 -8.22
C PRO A 44 -6.17 -5.52 -8.37
N VAL A 45 -5.68 -6.03 -7.23
CA VAL A 45 -4.84 -7.24 -7.15
C VAL A 45 -3.31 -7.06 -7.31
N GLN A 46 -2.74 -5.88 -7.09
CA GLN A 46 -1.29 -5.80 -6.78
C GLN A 46 -1.02 -5.17 -5.41
N ILE A 47 -1.74 -4.10 -5.07
CA ILE A 47 -1.62 -3.40 -3.79
C ILE A 47 -1.86 -4.34 -2.60
N ALA A 48 -2.88 -5.20 -2.68
CA ALA A 48 -3.22 -6.12 -1.59
C ALA A 48 -2.11 -7.14 -1.26
N ILE A 49 -1.34 -7.58 -2.27
CA ILE A 49 -0.23 -8.52 -2.07
C ILE A 49 0.97 -7.77 -1.47
N ASP A 50 1.24 -6.56 -1.95
CA ASP A 50 2.30 -5.70 -1.41
C ASP A 50 2.02 -5.32 0.06
N ASP A 51 0.76 -5.11 0.44
CA ASP A 51 0.36 -4.87 1.83
C ASP A 51 0.64 -6.09 2.73
N GLU A 52 0.31 -7.30 2.28
CA GLU A 52 0.61 -8.52 3.02
C GLU A 52 2.12 -8.74 3.16
N LEU A 53 2.88 -8.58 2.08
CA LEU A 53 4.34 -8.65 2.09
C LEU A 53 4.95 -7.59 3.01
N THR A 54 4.42 -6.37 2.98
CA THR A 54 4.86 -5.26 3.84
C THR A 54 4.61 -5.59 5.30
N ASN A 55 3.43 -6.10 5.65
CA ASN A 55 3.09 -6.45 7.02
C ASN A 55 3.98 -7.59 7.55
N LYS A 56 4.17 -8.65 6.75
CA LYS A 56 5.07 -9.75 7.11
C LYS A 56 6.54 -9.32 7.17
N ALA A 57 6.99 -8.43 6.27
CA ALA A 57 8.35 -7.90 6.31
C ALA A 57 8.58 -7.03 7.54
N LYS A 58 7.59 -6.19 7.92
CA LYS A 58 7.59 -5.43 9.18
C LYS A 58 7.65 -6.35 10.39
N ASP A 59 6.88 -7.44 10.36
CA ASP A 59 6.87 -8.43 11.42
C ASP A 59 8.24 -9.14 11.54
N ALA A 60 8.87 -9.44 10.41
CA ALA A 60 10.19 -10.05 10.37
C ALA A 60 11.30 -9.12 10.90
N ILE A 61 11.21 -7.79 10.70
CA ILE A 61 12.24 -6.84 11.15
C ILE A 61 12.03 -6.33 12.58
N LYS A 62 10.86 -6.54 13.20
CA LYS A 62 10.56 -6.00 14.54
C LYS A 62 11.52 -6.52 15.62
N ASP A 63 12.04 -7.73 15.43
CA ASP A 63 13.00 -8.38 16.32
C ASP A 63 14.46 -7.94 16.05
N PHE A 64 14.66 -7.06 15.06
CA PHE A 64 15.97 -6.61 14.57
C PHE A 64 16.04 -5.08 14.58
N ASN A 65 16.41 -4.50 15.72
CA ASN A 65 16.63 -3.05 15.82
C ASN A 65 17.70 -2.58 14.84
N GLY A 66 17.40 -1.51 14.10
CA GLY A 66 18.31 -0.92 13.12
C GLY A 66 18.19 -1.48 11.70
N VAL A 67 17.23 -2.38 11.45
CA VAL A 67 16.87 -2.89 10.12
C VAL A 67 15.55 -2.28 9.66
N SER A 68 15.48 -1.88 8.39
CA SER A 68 14.27 -1.38 7.73
C SER A 68 13.99 -2.16 6.45
N ALA A 69 12.71 -2.47 6.22
CA ALA A 69 12.23 -3.19 5.04
C ALA A 69 11.19 -2.35 4.29
N THR A 70 11.39 -2.19 2.99
CA THR A 70 10.46 -1.51 2.09
C THR A 70 10.03 -2.48 1.01
N VAL A 71 8.72 -2.58 0.74
CA VAL A 71 8.19 -3.41 -0.34
C VAL A 71 7.62 -2.51 -1.42
N ALA A 72 7.99 -2.76 -2.67
CA ALA A 72 7.45 -2.05 -3.82
C ALA A 72 7.37 -3.00 -5.02
N ASN A 73 6.19 -3.12 -5.63
CA ASN A 73 5.95 -3.96 -6.81
C ASN A 73 6.42 -5.42 -6.63
N GLY A 74 6.26 -5.99 -5.44
CA GLY A 74 6.73 -7.33 -5.08
C GLY A 74 8.24 -7.46 -4.84
N GLU A 75 8.99 -6.36 -4.78
CA GLU A 75 10.41 -6.34 -4.43
C GLU A 75 10.61 -5.87 -2.99
N ILE A 76 11.34 -6.64 -2.17
CA ILE A 76 11.68 -6.29 -0.80
C ILE A 76 13.09 -5.69 -0.77
N THR A 77 13.23 -4.47 -0.29
CA THR A 77 14.51 -3.80 -0.05
C THR A 77 14.78 -3.72 1.44
N LEU A 78 15.93 -4.24 1.87
CA LEU A 78 16.37 -4.26 3.28
C LEU A 78 17.57 -3.32 3.46
N THR A 79 17.53 -2.46 4.48
CA THR A 79 18.57 -1.47 4.76
C THR A 79 18.84 -1.37 6.26
N GLY A 80 20.05 -0.94 6.63
CA GLY A 80 20.44 -0.70 8.01
C GLY A 80 21.56 -1.60 8.51
N ASN A 81 21.69 -1.73 9.83
CA ASN A 81 22.78 -2.46 10.48
C ASN A 81 22.25 -3.74 11.13
N ILE A 82 22.94 -4.87 10.93
CA ILE A 82 22.56 -6.16 11.52
C ILE A 82 23.80 -6.95 11.95
N LYS A 83 23.67 -7.75 13.01
CA LYS A 83 24.70 -8.71 13.44
C LYS A 83 24.72 -9.95 12.55
N ARG A 84 25.88 -10.59 12.40
CA ARG A 84 26.03 -11.83 11.61
C ARG A 84 25.07 -12.93 12.04
N ASP A 85 24.92 -13.13 13.35
CA ASP A 85 24.08 -14.20 13.92
C ASP A 85 22.59 -14.02 13.57
N LYS A 86 22.19 -12.77 13.35
CA LYS A 86 20.81 -12.36 13.11
C LYS A 86 20.49 -12.27 11.61
N LEU A 87 21.49 -12.00 10.78
CA LEU A 87 21.34 -11.90 9.32
C LEU A 87 20.80 -13.19 8.70
N GLN A 88 21.29 -14.35 9.15
CA GLN A 88 20.84 -15.62 8.59
C GLN A 88 19.36 -15.87 8.85
N THR A 89 18.90 -15.66 10.09
CA THR A 89 17.49 -15.79 10.46
C THR A 89 16.63 -14.79 9.68
N LEU A 90 17.05 -13.53 9.58
CA LEU A 90 16.32 -12.51 8.82
C LEU A 90 16.16 -12.93 7.35
N MET A 91 17.24 -13.38 6.70
CA MET A 91 17.21 -13.80 5.30
C MET A 91 16.30 -15.02 5.07
N GLN A 92 16.30 -15.97 6.00
CA GLN A 92 15.38 -17.12 5.95
C GLN A 92 13.92 -16.66 6.03
N THR A 93 13.60 -15.79 6.99
CA THR A 93 12.25 -15.25 7.14
C THR A 93 11.84 -14.49 5.89
N ILE A 94 12.69 -13.60 5.37
CA ILE A 94 12.39 -12.78 4.18
C ILE A 94 12.23 -13.62 2.91
N ASN A 95 13.05 -14.66 2.72
CA ASN A 95 12.91 -15.58 1.59
C ASN A 95 11.59 -16.37 1.65
N ALA A 96 11.07 -16.68 2.84
CA ALA A 96 9.79 -17.38 3.02
C ALA A 96 8.56 -16.52 2.64
N LEU A 97 8.72 -15.19 2.49
CA LEU A 97 7.66 -14.35 1.95
C LEU A 97 7.46 -14.52 0.44
N HIS A 98 8.33 -15.25 -0.26
CA HIS A 98 8.27 -15.45 -1.72
C HIS A 98 8.18 -14.14 -2.51
N ALA A 99 8.92 -13.12 -2.07
CA ALA A 99 9.04 -11.88 -2.81
C ALA A 99 9.64 -12.13 -4.19
N LYS A 100 9.23 -11.34 -5.18
CA LYS A 100 9.72 -11.43 -6.56
C LYS A 100 11.22 -11.13 -6.62
N LYS A 101 11.69 -10.22 -5.78
CA LYS A 101 13.10 -9.84 -5.66
C LYS A 101 13.42 -9.39 -4.25
N ILE A 102 14.64 -9.68 -3.80
CA ILE A 102 15.15 -9.23 -2.51
C ILE A 102 16.44 -8.43 -2.74
N ASN A 103 16.43 -7.17 -2.33
CA ASN A 103 17.58 -6.28 -2.38
C ASN A 103 18.15 -6.12 -0.96
N ASN A 104 19.21 -6.88 -0.67
CA ASN A 104 19.88 -6.85 0.62
C ASN A 104 20.97 -5.76 0.62
N LYS A 105 20.67 -4.63 1.28
CA LYS A 105 21.62 -3.52 1.50
C LYS A 105 21.94 -3.37 2.99
N LEU A 106 22.03 -4.48 3.72
CA LEU A 106 22.36 -4.49 5.14
C LEU A 106 23.87 -4.43 5.35
N THR A 107 24.28 -3.61 6.31
CA THR A 107 25.66 -3.53 6.78
C THR A 107 25.85 -4.49 7.94
N ILE A 108 26.76 -5.44 7.77
CA ILE A 108 27.09 -6.43 8.78
C ILE A 108 27.97 -5.78 9.84
N THR A 109 27.51 -5.78 11.08
CA THR A 109 28.25 -5.29 12.25
C THR A 109 28.72 -6.48 13.09
N ASN A 110 29.96 -6.46 13.56
CA ASN A 110 30.61 -7.57 14.27
C ASN A 110 30.63 -7.36 15.78
#